data_AF-B4VHG6-F1
#
_entry.id   AF-B4VHG6-F1
#
_cell.length_a   1.000
_cell.length_b   1.000
_cell.length_c   1.000
_cell.angle_alpha   90.00
_cell.angle_beta   90.00
_cell.angle_gamma   90.00
#
_symmetry.space_group_name_H-M   'P 1'
#
loop_
_entity.id
_entity.type
_entity.pdbx_description
1 polymer ?
#
loop_
_entity_poly.entity_id
_entity_poly.type
_entity_poly.pdbx_seq_one_letter_code
_entity_poly.pdbx_strand_id
1 'polypeptide(L)'
;MILVPDFDAYELMIPTSLPGVEKDFVLPGWTLKESFFQYRLNDYNINFGIENYVGQENFPELYFTILIERDFLTIFITNMLTPAIIAILLFFIQSIVNRLSPLEAIEVTGAFLFIVILDQINLRQNILAAGLLYIDYFYFALYLLILLVAINSRLYSSRFNLPAFQYKDSLIPKLLYLPNLLGFLLIITLLVFL
;
A
#
# COMPACT_ATOMS: atom_id res chain seq x y z
N MET A 1 24.04 -12.22 40.63
CA MET A 1 24.72 -11.85 39.37
C MET A 1 23.76 -10.97 38.60
N ILE A 2 24.16 -9.74 38.27
CA ILE A 2 23.35 -8.83 37.44
C ILE A 2 23.84 -9.06 36.02
N LEU A 3 22.96 -9.54 35.14
CA LEU A 3 23.27 -9.70 33.72
C LEU A 3 23.23 -8.31 33.08
N VAL A 4 24.40 -7.68 32.94
CA VAL A 4 24.55 -6.42 32.20
C VAL A 4 25.25 -6.74 30.89
N PRO A 5 24.78 -6.24 29.74
CA PRO A 5 25.50 -6.36 28.49
C PRO A 5 26.90 -5.75 28.63
N ASP A 6 27.89 -6.38 28.01
CA ASP A 6 29.24 -5.85 27.95
C ASP A 6 29.29 -4.71 26.93
N PHE A 7 29.01 -3.48 27.38
CA PHE A 7 28.96 -2.30 26.51
C PHE A 7 30.33 -1.96 25.90
N ASP A 8 31.42 -2.30 26.59
CA ASP A 8 32.79 -2.02 26.14
C ASP A 8 33.24 -2.97 25.03
N ALA A 9 32.56 -4.11 24.85
CA ALA A 9 32.84 -5.06 23.78
C ALA A 9 32.30 -4.63 22.41
N TYR A 10 31.43 -3.62 22.32
CA TYR A 10 30.92 -3.12 21.04
C TYR A 10 31.90 -2.14 20.40
N GLU A 11 32.28 -2.39 19.15
CA GLU A 11 33.14 -1.48 18.36
C GLU A 11 32.51 -0.09 18.20
N LEU A 12 31.18 -0.03 18.04
CA LEU A 12 30.39 1.18 17.87
C LEU A 12 29.02 1.04 18.57
N MET A 13 28.66 2.02 19.41
CA MET A 13 27.36 2.12 20.09
C MET A 13 26.41 3.14 19.45
N ILE A 14 26.65 3.53 18.20
CA ILE A 14 25.80 4.48 17.49
C ILE A 14 24.52 3.73 17.06
N PRO A 15 23.31 4.27 17.23
CA PRO A 15 22.08 3.56 16.89
C PRO A 15 22.06 3.00 15.46
N THR A 16 22.60 3.75 14.50
CA THR A 16 22.69 3.37 13.08
C THR A 16 23.73 2.29 12.78
N SER A 17 24.65 1.98 13.70
CA SER A 17 25.59 0.85 13.56
C SER A 17 25.00 -0.47 14.04
N LEU A 18 23.72 -0.48 14.42
CA LEU A 18 22.95 -1.64 14.83
C LEU A 18 23.62 -2.48 15.95
N PRO A 19 24.08 -1.87 17.07
CA PRO A 19 24.67 -2.61 18.18
C PRO A 19 23.69 -3.65 18.73
N GLY A 20 24.22 -4.83 19.05
CA GLY A 20 23.42 -5.94 19.58
C GLY A 20 22.61 -6.71 18.53
N VAL A 21 22.71 -6.35 17.26
CA VAL A 21 22.11 -7.09 16.13
C VAL A 21 23.22 -7.77 15.33
N GLU A 22 22.97 -8.99 14.87
CA GLU A 22 23.88 -9.72 13.99
C GLU A 22 24.05 -9.01 12.65
N LYS A 23 25.28 -8.91 12.14
CA LYS A 23 25.58 -8.18 10.88
C LYS A 23 24.83 -8.76 9.66
N ASP A 24 24.57 -10.06 9.68
CA ASP A 24 23.88 -10.78 8.60
C ASP A 24 22.39 -11.02 8.91
N PHE A 25 21.82 -10.31 9.89
CA PHE A 25 20.40 -10.39 10.17
C PHE A 25 19.57 -9.81 9.02
N VAL A 26 18.84 -10.67 8.31
CA VAL A 26 17.95 -10.28 7.21
C VAL A 26 16.52 -10.56 7.61
N LEU A 27 15.69 -9.50 7.60
CA LEU A 27 14.24 -9.60 7.77
C LEU A 27 13.54 -9.26 6.45
N PRO A 28 12.98 -10.24 5.71
CA PRO A 28 12.38 -9.99 4.40
C PRO A 28 11.27 -8.93 4.45
N GLY A 29 11.36 -7.92 3.59
CA GLY A 29 10.39 -6.83 3.50
C GLY A 29 10.55 -5.73 4.57
N TRP A 30 11.61 -5.80 5.39
CA TRP A 30 11.90 -4.83 6.44
C TRP A 30 13.37 -4.42 6.40
N THR A 31 13.62 -3.17 6.75
CA THR A 31 14.95 -2.61 6.88
C THR A 31 15.17 -2.22 8.34
N LEU A 32 16.27 -2.69 8.91
CA LEU A 32 16.73 -2.24 10.23
C LEU A 32 17.29 -0.82 10.08
N LYS A 33 16.79 0.12 10.89
CA LYS A 33 17.27 1.51 10.89
C LYS A 33 18.23 1.75 12.03
N GLU A 34 17.80 1.36 13.23
CA GLU A 34 18.53 1.65 14.45
C GLU A 34 18.35 0.52 15.46
N SER A 35 19.36 0.30 16.30
CA SER A 35 19.19 -0.44 17.54
C SER A 35 19.96 0.23 18.66
N PHE A 36 19.41 0.23 19.86
CA PHE A 36 20.04 0.86 21.01
C PHE A 36 19.52 0.31 22.33
N PHE A 37 20.32 0.54 23.37
CA PHE A 37 19.95 0.25 24.75
C PHE A 37 19.48 1.54 25.42
N GLN A 38 18.38 1.46 26.16
CA GLN A 38 17.85 2.59 26.93
C GLN A 38 17.44 2.13 28.32
N TYR A 39 17.69 2.95 29.34
CA TYR A 39 17.13 2.72 30.67
C TYR A 39 15.74 3.37 30.75
N ARG A 40 14.76 2.61 31.23
CA ARG A 40 13.41 3.11 31.52
C ARG A 40 13.08 2.82 32.97
N LEU A 41 12.51 3.81 33.65
CA LEU A 41 11.98 3.64 35.00
C LEU A 41 10.53 3.19 34.85
N ASN A 42 10.21 2.03 35.42
CA ASN A 42 8.86 1.48 35.38
C ASN A 42 8.32 1.25 36.78
N ASP A 43 7.00 1.37 36.88
CA ASP A 43 6.22 1.07 38.07
C ASP A 43 5.37 -0.18 37.80
N TYR A 44 5.41 -1.14 38.73
CA TYR A 44 4.65 -2.38 38.65
C TYR A 44 3.68 -2.51 39.81
N ASN A 45 2.44 -2.87 39.50
CA ASN A 45 1.41 -3.19 40.49
C ASN A 45 1.40 -4.67 40.90
N ILE A 46 2.44 -5.43 40.54
CA ILE A 46 2.60 -6.86 40.83
C ILE A 46 4.00 -7.15 41.38
N ASN A 47 4.13 -8.26 42.11
CA ASN A 47 5.40 -8.70 42.71
C ASN A 47 6.06 -9.87 41.97
N PHE A 48 5.53 -10.26 40.81
CA PHE A 48 6.00 -11.40 40.00
C PHE A 48 6.17 -12.73 40.79
N GLY A 49 5.47 -12.88 41.93
CA GLY A 49 5.59 -14.05 42.81
C GLY A 49 6.81 -14.03 43.75
N ILE A 50 7.53 -12.90 43.85
CA ILE A 50 8.68 -12.72 44.73
C ILE A 50 8.22 -12.04 46.03
N GLU A 51 8.42 -12.71 47.18
CA GLU A 51 8.17 -12.11 48.48
C GLU A 51 9.12 -10.91 48.71
N ASN A 52 8.56 -9.78 49.16
CA ASN A 52 9.28 -8.52 49.37
C ASN A 52 9.97 -7.98 48.12
N TYR A 53 9.32 -8.08 46.95
CA TYR A 53 9.86 -7.52 45.71
C TYR A 53 10.06 -6.00 45.80
N VAL A 54 11.33 -5.57 45.74
CA VAL A 54 11.74 -4.16 45.91
C VAL A 54 11.67 -3.37 44.60
N GLY A 55 11.49 -4.04 43.45
CA GLY A 55 11.49 -3.42 42.12
C GLY A 55 10.13 -2.92 41.64
N GLN A 56 9.26 -2.46 42.54
CA GLN A 56 7.88 -2.07 42.23
C GLN A 56 7.72 -0.61 41.81
N GLU A 57 8.53 0.30 42.35
CA GLU A 57 8.42 1.73 42.10
C GLU A 57 9.75 2.28 41.56
N ASN A 58 9.68 3.04 40.47
CA ASN A 58 10.79 3.70 39.79
C ASN A 58 12.00 2.78 39.57
N PHE A 59 11.75 1.51 39.24
CA PHE A 59 12.83 0.54 39.09
C PHE A 59 13.48 0.68 37.71
N PRO A 60 14.82 0.85 37.61
CA PRO A 60 15.50 1.01 36.33
C PRO A 60 15.61 -0.33 35.60
N GLU A 61 15.05 -0.37 34.41
CA GLU A 61 15.11 -1.52 33.52
C GLU A 61 15.84 -1.17 32.23
N LEU A 62 16.66 -2.10 31.76
CA LEU A 62 17.38 -1.97 30.50
C LEU A 62 16.52 -2.52 29.36
N TYR A 63 16.14 -1.66 28.43
CA TYR A 63 15.44 -2.00 27.20
C TYR A 63 16.42 -2.06 26.05
N PHE A 64 16.41 -3.16 25.32
CA PHE A 64 17.00 -3.22 23.98
C PHE A 64 15.90 -2.94 22.95
N THR A 65 16.08 -1.88 22.18
CA THR A 65 15.08 -1.40 21.22
C THR A 65 15.64 -1.44 19.81
N ILE A 66 14.85 -1.94 18.86
CA ILE A 66 15.20 -2.03 17.45
C ILE A 66 14.12 -1.28 16.66
N LEU A 67 14.54 -0.33 15.83
CA LEU A 67 13.66 0.38 14.90
C LEU A 67 13.74 -0.31 13.54
N ILE A 68 12.58 -0.77 13.09
CA ILE A 68 12.37 -1.40 11.79
C ILE A 68 11.45 -0.54 10.93
N GLU A 69 11.79 -0.38 9.66
CA GLU A 69 10.95 0.27 8.67
C GLU A 69 10.61 -0.72 7.56
N ARG A 70 9.35 -0.72 7.12
CA ARG A 70 8.90 -1.57 6.02
C ARG A 70 9.43 -1.05 4.68
N ASP A 71 9.93 -1.95 3.83
CA ASP A 71 10.36 -1.59 2.47
C ASP A 71 9.15 -1.40 1.54
N PHE A 72 8.53 -0.23 1.63
CA PHE A 72 7.35 0.11 0.84
C PHE A 72 7.66 0.31 -0.65
N LEU A 73 8.88 0.73 -1.00
CA LEU A 73 9.23 1.03 -2.38
C LEU A 73 9.28 -0.25 -3.22
N THR A 74 9.91 -1.30 -2.70
CA THR A 74 9.96 -2.61 -3.35
C THR A 74 8.57 -3.21 -3.50
N ILE A 75 7.73 -3.12 -2.45
CA ILE A 75 6.33 -3.56 -2.51
C ILE A 75 5.56 -2.79 -3.58
N PHE A 76 5.75 -1.47 -3.66
CA PHE A 76 5.09 -0.62 -4.64
C PHE A 76 5.48 -1.01 -6.07
N ILE A 77 6.77 -1.09 -6.39
CA ILE A 77 7.24 -1.43 -7.75
C ILE A 77 6.75 -2.82 -8.17
N THR A 78 6.84 -3.80 -7.27
CA THR A 78 6.51 -5.20 -7.58
C THR A 78 5.02 -5.38 -7.88
N ASN A 79 4.15 -4.66 -7.18
CA ASN A 79 2.70 -4.82 -7.30
C ASN A 79 2.04 -3.75 -8.19
N MET A 80 2.73 -2.68 -8.57
CA MET A 80 2.17 -1.64 -9.47
C MET A 80 2.18 -2.02 -10.94
N LEU A 81 2.93 -3.03 -11.34
CA LEU A 81 3.06 -3.41 -12.73
C LEU A 81 1.71 -3.84 -13.33
N THR A 82 0.99 -4.75 -12.66
CA THR A 82 -0.32 -5.24 -13.14
C THR A 82 -1.36 -4.11 -13.23
N PRO A 83 -1.59 -3.30 -12.18
CA PRO A 83 -2.49 -2.14 -12.26
C PRO A 83 -2.14 -1.17 -13.38
N ALA A 84 -0.85 -0.87 -13.59
CA ALA A 84 -0.39 0.05 -14.63
C ALA A 84 -0.69 -0.48 -16.04
N ILE A 85 -0.43 -1.77 -16.28
CA ILE A 85 -0.75 -2.41 -17.57
C ILE A 85 -2.25 -2.36 -17.83
N ILE A 86 -3.08 -2.67 -16.83
CA ILE A 86 -4.54 -2.65 -16.98
C ILE A 86 -5.05 -1.23 -17.23
N ALA A 87 -4.49 -0.22 -16.55
CA ALA A 87 -4.83 1.19 -16.82
C ALA A 87 -4.55 1.56 -18.29
N ILE A 88 -3.44 1.09 -18.86
CA ILE A 88 -3.10 1.33 -20.26
C ILE A 88 -4.05 0.57 -21.20
N LEU A 89 -4.35 -0.70 -20.90
CA LEU A 89 -5.28 -1.49 -21.71
C LEU A 89 -6.70 -0.90 -21.72
N LEU A 90 -7.19 -0.42 -20.57
CA LEU A 90 -8.47 0.26 -20.47
C LEU A 90 -8.52 1.55 -21.30
N PHE A 91 -7.42 2.31 -21.36
CA PHE A 91 -7.32 3.46 -22.25
C PHE A 91 -7.45 3.07 -23.73
N PHE A 92 -6.83 1.96 -24.14
CA PHE A 92 -6.97 1.45 -25.50
C PHE A 92 -8.41 1.00 -25.79
N ILE A 93 -9.03 0.23 -24.89
CA ILE A 93 -10.44 -0.19 -25.05
C ILE A 93 -11.37 1.02 -25.17
N GLN A 94 -11.19 2.03 -24.31
CA GLN A 94 -11.92 3.29 -24.40
C GLN A 94 -11.67 4.00 -25.75
N SER A 95 -10.45 3.91 -26.30
CA SER A 95 -10.09 4.53 -27.57
C SER A 95 -10.74 3.86 -28.78
N ILE A 96 -10.99 2.55 -28.72
CA ILE A 96 -11.62 1.76 -29.79
C ILE A 96 -13.09 1.43 -29.52
N VAL A 97 -13.69 2.00 -28.47
CA VAL A 97 -15.08 1.71 -28.04
C VAL A 97 -16.12 1.96 -29.14
N ASN A 98 -15.84 2.87 -30.07
CA ASN A 98 -16.74 3.17 -31.21
C ASN A 98 -16.74 2.08 -32.29
N ARG A 99 -15.74 1.18 -32.30
CA ARG A 99 -15.59 0.07 -33.25
C ARG A 99 -15.99 -1.28 -32.67
N LEU A 100 -16.13 -1.35 -31.34
CA LEU A 100 -16.52 -2.55 -30.62
C LEU A 100 -18.04 -2.65 -30.51
N SER A 101 -18.55 -3.89 -30.48
CA SER A 101 -19.93 -4.06 -30.03
C SER A 101 -20.04 -3.78 -28.52
N PRO A 102 -21.20 -3.36 -28.03
CA PRO A 102 -21.36 -2.99 -26.62
C PRO A 102 -21.20 -4.20 -25.70
N LEU A 103 -21.59 -5.38 -26.21
CA LEU A 103 -21.43 -6.65 -25.53
C LEU A 103 -19.95 -7.03 -25.42
N GLU A 104 -19.19 -6.96 -26.52
CA GLU A 104 -17.73 -7.18 -26.51
C GLU A 104 -17.02 -6.25 -25.53
N ALA A 105 -17.40 -4.97 -25.49
CA ALA A 105 -16.81 -4.01 -24.56
C ALA A 105 -17.09 -4.37 -23.09
N ILE A 106 -18.31 -4.82 -22.77
CA ILE A 106 -18.66 -5.28 -21.43
C ILE A 106 -17.91 -6.57 -21.06
N GLU A 107 -17.78 -7.50 -22.00
CA GLU A 107 -17.02 -8.74 -21.80
C GLU A 107 -15.55 -8.48 -21.49
N VAL A 108 -14.89 -7.62 -22.28
CA VAL A 108 -13.47 -7.27 -22.08
C VAL A 108 -13.27 -6.49 -20.78
N THR A 109 -14.13 -5.53 -20.48
CA THR A 109 -14.05 -4.77 -19.20
C THR A 109 -14.31 -5.66 -17.99
N GLY A 110 -15.22 -6.64 -18.10
CA GLY A 110 -15.47 -7.64 -17.07
C GLY A 110 -14.27 -8.56 -16.83
N ALA A 111 -13.57 -8.96 -17.90
CA ALA A 111 -12.32 -9.73 -17.78
C ALA A 111 -11.24 -8.92 -17.03
N PHE A 112 -11.06 -7.64 -17.37
CA PHE A 112 -10.12 -6.78 -16.64
C PHE A 112 -10.51 -6.58 -15.18
N LEU A 113 -11.80 -6.43 -14.86
CA LEU A 113 -12.27 -6.35 -13.48
C LEU A 113 -11.84 -7.57 -12.67
N PHE A 114 -12.01 -8.77 -13.24
CA PHE A 114 -11.61 -10.00 -12.57
C PHE A 114 -10.10 -10.06 -12.32
N ILE A 115 -9.28 -9.65 -13.30
CA ILE A 115 -7.82 -9.62 -13.15
C ILE A 115 -7.42 -8.63 -12.04
N VAL A 116 -7.99 -7.42 -12.01
CA VAL A 116 -7.70 -6.42 -10.97
C VAL A 116 -8.08 -6.93 -9.58
N ILE A 117 -9.23 -7.60 -9.45
CA ILE A 117 -9.67 -8.18 -8.18
C ILE A 117 -8.70 -9.26 -7.70
N LEU A 118 -8.29 -10.18 -8.58
CA LEU A 118 -7.34 -11.23 -8.23
C LEU A 118 -5.98 -10.66 -7.81
N ASP A 119 -5.49 -9.64 -8.52
CA ASP A 119 -4.25 -8.95 -8.21
C ASP A 119 -4.34 -8.24 -6.83
N GLN A 120 -5.47 -7.60 -6.53
CA GLN A 120 -5.69 -7.00 -5.20
C GLN A 120 -5.72 -8.05 -4.08
N ILE A 121 -6.38 -9.20 -4.31
CA ILE A 121 -6.42 -10.30 -3.34
C ILE A 121 -5.00 -10.80 -3.08
N ASN A 122 -4.20 -10.99 -4.13
CA ASN A 122 -2.81 -11.44 -4.01
C ASN A 122 -1.97 -10.44 -3.19
N LEU A 123 -2.07 -9.15 -3.51
CA LEU A 123 -1.42 -8.08 -2.74
C LEU A 123 -1.77 -8.16 -1.24
N ARG A 124 -3.06 -8.32 -0.91
CA ARG A 124 -3.53 -8.37 0.48
C ARG A 124 -3.13 -9.63 1.22
N GLN A 125 -2.94 -10.74 0.53
CA GLN A 125 -2.39 -11.96 1.12
C GLN A 125 -0.90 -11.80 1.48
N ASN A 126 -0.16 -11.04 0.67
CA ASN A 126 1.27 -10.81 0.90
C ASN A 126 1.57 -9.70 1.93
N ILE A 127 0.59 -8.86 2.25
CA ILE A 127 0.77 -7.72 3.15
C ILE A 127 -0.17 -7.85 4.36
N LEU A 128 0.38 -8.34 5.48
CA LEU A 128 -0.29 -8.32 6.78
C LEU A 128 -0.32 -6.87 7.29
N ALA A 129 -1.41 -6.16 6.98
CA ALA A 129 -1.74 -4.85 7.50
C ALA A 129 -3.24 -4.81 7.82
N ALA A 130 -3.58 -4.37 9.04
CA ALA A 130 -4.97 -4.32 9.51
C ALA A 130 -5.80 -3.20 8.85
N GLY A 131 -5.17 -2.27 8.12
CA GLY A 131 -5.80 -1.08 7.55
C GLY A 131 -5.75 -0.99 6.03
N LEU A 132 -6.36 0.08 5.48
CA LEU A 132 -6.21 0.47 4.08
C LEU A 132 -4.80 0.98 3.82
N LEU A 133 -4.13 0.41 2.82
CA LEU A 133 -2.82 0.87 2.38
C LEU A 133 -3.01 1.87 1.24
N TYR A 134 -2.03 2.75 1.05
CA TYR A 134 -2.05 3.71 -0.06
C TYR A 134 -2.19 3.01 -1.44
N ILE A 135 -1.59 1.82 -1.58
CA ILE A 135 -1.66 1.03 -2.81
C ILE A 135 -3.08 0.55 -3.15
N ASP A 136 -3.96 0.32 -2.17
CA ASP A 136 -5.34 -0.12 -2.43
C ASP A 136 -6.14 0.89 -3.23
N TYR A 137 -5.85 2.18 -3.07
CA TYR A 137 -6.56 3.23 -3.76
C TYR A 137 -6.32 3.23 -5.27
N PHE A 138 -5.20 2.68 -5.75
CA PHE A 138 -5.00 2.45 -7.17
C PHE A 138 -5.97 1.41 -7.72
N TYR A 139 -6.24 0.34 -6.98
CA TYR A 139 -7.24 -0.67 -7.36
C TYR A 139 -8.64 -0.07 -7.37
N PHE A 140 -8.98 0.76 -6.37
CA PHE A 140 -10.26 1.48 -6.36
C PHE A 140 -10.40 2.45 -7.55
N ALA A 141 -9.31 3.11 -7.95
CA ALA A 141 -9.28 3.95 -9.15
C ALA A 141 -9.59 3.13 -10.41
N LEU A 142 -8.97 1.96 -10.53
CA LEU A 142 -9.22 1.05 -11.65
C LEU A 142 -10.65 0.54 -11.67
N TYR A 143 -11.23 0.16 -10.53
CA TYR A 143 -12.64 -0.24 -10.47
C TYR A 143 -13.58 0.85 -10.97
N LEU A 144 -13.34 2.10 -10.55
CA LEU A 144 -14.11 3.26 -11.00
C LEU A 144 -13.95 3.47 -12.51
N LEU A 145 -12.73 3.39 -13.05
CA LEU A 145 -12.47 3.53 -14.47
C LEU A 145 -13.12 2.42 -15.30
N ILE A 146 -13.05 1.17 -14.83
CA ILE A 146 -13.71 0.03 -15.49
C ILE A 146 -15.21 0.27 -15.60
N LEU A 147 -15.84 0.71 -14.50
CA LEU A 147 -17.26 1.07 -14.51
C LEU A 147 -17.56 2.22 -15.48
N LEU A 148 -16.73 3.27 -15.52
CA LEU A 148 -16.90 4.37 -16.46
C LEU A 148 -16.78 3.90 -17.92
N VAL A 149 -15.82 3.04 -18.25
CA VAL A 149 -15.65 2.48 -19.60
C VAL A 149 -16.85 1.61 -19.98
N ALA A 150 -17.34 0.77 -19.08
CA ALA A 150 -18.53 -0.06 -19.31
C ALA A 150 -19.81 0.78 -19.50
N ILE A 151 -19.99 1.84 -18.73
CA ILE A 151 -21.10 2.78 -18.89
C ILE A 151 -20.98 3.52 -20.24
N ASN A 152 -19.77 3.95 -20.62
CA ASN A 152 -19.52 4.63 -21.89
C ASN A 152 -19.86 3.75 -23.10
N SER A 153 -19.49 2.47 -23.09
CA SER A 153 -19.81 1.56 -24.18
C SER A 153 -21.33 1.38 -24.35
N ARG A 154 -22.06 1.31 -23.23
CA ARG A 154 -23.52 1.20 -23.25
C ARG A 154 -24.21 2.47 -23.73
N LEU A 155 -23.75 3.63 -23.26
CA LEU A 155 -24.27 4.95 -23.64
C LEU A 155 -24.03 5.26 -25.13
N TYR A 156 -22.92 4.79 -25.70
CA TYR A 156 -22.67 4.94 -27.13
C TYR A 156 -23.63 4.10 -27.99
N SER A 157 -23.96 2.90 -27.54
CA SER A 157 -24.86 1.98 -28.25
C SER A 157 -26.33 2.35 -28.19
N SER A 158 -26.80 2.76 -27.02
CA SER A 158 -28.14 3.28 -26.88
C SER A 158 -28.14 4.65 -27.53
N ARG A 159 -29.05 4.93 -28.47
CA ARG A 159 -29.17 6.24 -29.15
C ARG A 159 -29.61 7.37 -28.20
N PHE A 160 -29.01 7.48 -27.01
CA PHE A 160 -29.12 8.64 -26.15
C PHE A 160 -28.33 9.76 -26.84
N ASN A 161 -29.07 10.73 -27.41
CA ASN A 161 -28.54 11.92 -28.06
C ASN A 161 -27.95 12.89 -27.02
N LEU A 162 -26.92 12.48 -26.29
CA LEU A 162 -26.10 13.38 -25.50
C LEU A 162 -25.01 13.94 -26.43
N PRO A 163 -25.06 15.24 -26.78
CA PRO A 163 -24.12 15.83 -27.74
C PRO A 163 -22.66 15.73 -27.28
N ALA A 164 -22.39 15.59 -25.98
CA ALA A 164 -21.05 15.38 -25.43
C ALA A 164 -20.49 13.96 -25.64
N PHE A 165 -21.33 12.94 -25.78
CA PHE A 165 -20.88 11.53 -25.91
C PHE A 165 -20.77 11.07 -27.37
N GLN A 166 -21.54 11.66 -28.28
CA GLN A 166 -21.49 11.39 -29.72
C GLN A 166 -20.59 12.36 -30.51
N TYR A 167 -19.94 13.32 -29.85
CA TYR A 167 -19.07 14.28 -30.53
C TYR A 167 -17.77 13.62 -31.00
N LYS A 168 -17.54 13.58 -32.33
CA LYS A 168 -16.31 13.13 -33.01
C LYS A 168 -15.73 11.81 -32.42
N ASP A 169 -16.40 10.69 -32.60
CA ASP A 169 -15.84 9.35 -32.23
C ASP A 169 -15.47 9.19 -30.74
N SER A 170 -16.33 9.66 -29.84
CA SER A 170 -16.13 9.58 -28.38
C SER A 170 -14.86 10.30 -27.90
N LEU A 171 -14.55 11.46 -28.46
CA LEU A 171 -13.33 12.21 -28.15
C LEU A 171 -13.27 12.68 -26.69
N ILE A 172 -14.40 13.09 -26.14
CA ILE A 172 -14.52 13.58 -24.76
C ILE A 172 -14.25 12.45 -23.75
N PRO A 173 -14.88 11.26 -23.84
CA PRO A 173 -14.55 10.13 -22.98
C PRO A 173 -13.09 9.65 -23.08
N LYS A 174 -12.42 9.81 -24.23
CA LYS A 174 -10.98 9.49 -24.39
C LYS A 174 -10.10 10.52 -23.69
N LEU A 175 -10.42 11.81 -23.85
CA LEU A 175 -9.65 12.90 -23.25
C LEU A 175 -9.82 12.93 -21.72
N LEU A 176 -11.01 12.62 -21.21
CA LEU A 176 -11.31 12.60 -19.78
C LEU A 176 -10.75 11.38 -19.04
N TYR A 177 -10.34 10.33 -19.74
CA TYR A 177 -9.81 9.12 -19.10
C TYR A 177 -8.61 9.43 -18.18
N LEU A 178 -7.60 10.10 -18.73
CA LEU A 178 -6.37 10.40 -18.00
C LEU A 178 -6.59 11.44 -16.88
N PRO A 179 -7.30 12.58 -17.10
CA PRO A 179 -7.70 13.49 -16.04
C PRO A 179 -8.52 12.85 -14.93
N ASN A 180 -9.40 11.89 -15.23
CA ASN A 180 -10.17 11.20 -14.20
C ASN A 180 -9.27 10.29 -13.35
N LEU A 181 -8.39 9.51 -13.97
CA LEU A 181 -7.43 8.67 -13.25
C LEU A 181 -6.53 9.52 -12.35
N LEU A 182 -5.88 10.54 -12.93
CA LEU A 182 -4.96 11.41 -12.20
C LEU A 182 -5.68 12.25 -11.15
N GLY A 183 -6.86 12.77 -11.47
CA GLY A 183 -7.67 13.57 -10.55
C GLY A 183 -8.15 12.76 -9.36
N PHE A 184 -8.61 11.52 -9.58
CA PHE A 184 -9.01 10.62 -8.49
C PHE A 184 -7.82 10.30 -7.59
N LEU A 185 -6.66 9.94 -8.17
CA LEU A 185 -5.44 9.69 -7.41
C LEU A 185 -5.00 10.93 -6.62
N LEU A 186 -5.03 12.11 -7.24
CA LEU A 186 -4.69 13.39 -6.59
C LEU A 186 -5.60 13.65 -5.39
N ILE A 187 -6.91 13.48 -5.55
CA ILE A 187 -7.88 13.67 -4.45
C ILE A 187 -7.57 12.73 -3.29
N ILE A 188 -7.26 11.46 -3.57
CA ILE A 188 -6.88 10.51 -2.53
C ILE A 188 -5.58 10.91 -1.86
N THR A 189 -4.55 11.29 -2.62
CA THR A 189 -3.28 11.74 -2.05
C THR A 189 -3.52 12.92 -1.11
N LEU A 190 -4.36 13.88 -1.50
CA LEU A 190 -4.72 15.00 -0.64
C LEU A 190 -5.47 14.55 0.62
N LEU A 191 -6.44 13.63 0.52
CA LEU A 191 -7.21 13.17 1.68
C LEU A 191 -6.41 12.30 2.67
N VAL A 192 -5.37 11.60 2.19
CA VAL A 192 -4.58 10.69 3.02
C VAL A 192 -3.41 11.41 3.71
N PHE A 193 -2.85 12.45 3.08
CA PHE A 193 -1.64 13.13 3.57
C PHE A 193 -1.89 14.54 4.13
N LEU A 194 -3.12 15.06 4.05
CA LEU A 194 -3.54 16.32 4.68
C LEU A 194 -4.30 16.02 5.98
#